data_AF-A0A1T4WLJ6-F1
#
_entry.id   AF-A0A1T4WLJ6-F1
#
_cell.length_a   1.000
_cell.length_b   1.000
_cell.length_c   1.000
_cell.angle_alpha   90.00
_cell.angle_beta   90.00
_cell.angle_gamma   90.00
#
_symmetry.space_group_name_H-M   'P 1'
#
loop_
_entity.id
_entity.type
_entity.pdbx_description
1 polymer ?
#
loop_
_entity_poly.entity_id
_entity_poly.type
_entity_poly.pdbx_seq_one_letter_code
_entity_poly.pdbx_strand_id
1 'polypeptide(L)' 'MLPKYPALNPYEVDVWQAAHVHDEFQMISREHLAHEVGDIAVNAIRQAGESFNFRCPLDGEYKIGANWAETH' A
#
# COMPACT_ATOMS: atom_id res chain seq x y z
N MET A 1 22.37 6.25 17.79
CA MET A 1 20.92 6.23 18.11
C MET A 1 20.41 4.84 17.77
N LEU A 2 19.87 4.11 18.74
CA LEU A 2 19.10 2.90 18.43
C LEU A 2 17.74 3.33 17.86
N PRO A 3 17.14 2.58 16.93
CA PRO A 3 15.83 2.92 16.39
C PRO A 3 14.79 2.95 17.52
N LYS A 4 13.92 3.97 17.47
CA LYS A 4 12.87 4.25 18.47
C LYS A 4 11.82 3.13 18.59
N TYR A 5 11.82 2.20 17.64
CA TYR A 5 10.93 1.05 17.58
C TYR A 5 11.76 -0.21 17.27
N PRO A 6 11.40 -1.38 17.81
CA PRO A 6 12.00 -2.62 17.35
C PRO A 6 11.81 -2.72 15.84
N ALA A 7 12.82 -3.22 15.13
CA ALA A 7 12.66 -3.55 13.73
C ALA A 7 11.59 -4.65 13.65
N LEU A 8 10.37 -4.27 13.28
CA LEU A 8 9.27 -5.20 13.09
C LEU A 8 9.63 -6.12 11.92
N ASN A 9 9.39 -7.42 12.12
CA ASN A 9 9.58 -8.41 11.07
C ASN A 9 8.33 -8.41 10.17
N PRO A 10 8.46 -8.31 8.82
CA PRO A 10 7.31 -8.38 7.92
C PRO A 10 6.47 -9.66 8.08
N TYR A 11 7.03 -10.74 8.65
CA TYR A 11 6.31 -11.98 8.94
C TYR A 11 5.46 -11.94 10.23
N GLU A 12 5.61 -10.92 11.07
CA GLU A 12 4.88 -10.76 12.34
C GLU A 12 3.65 -9.86 12.21
N VAL A 13 3.43 -9.26 11.05
CA VAL A 13 2.30 -8.37 10.76
C VAL A 13 1.49 -8.90 9.59
N ASP A 14 0.22 -8.50 9.52
CA ASP A 14 -0.65 -8.92 8.42
C ASP A 14 -0.36 -8.18 7.11
N VAL A 15 0.15 -6.94 7.22
CA VAL A 15 0.50 -6.06 6.12
C VAL A 15 1.76 -5.26 6.47
N TRP A 16 2.67 -5.13 5.52
CA TRP A 16 3.92 -4.38 5.63
C TRP A 16 4.15 -3.52 4.38
N GLN A 17 4.38 -2.23 4.56
CA GLN A 17 4.80 -1.33 3.48
C GLN A 17 6.29 -1.54 3.20
N ALA A 18 6.62 -2.27 2.13
CA ALA A 18 7.99 -2.58 1.75
C ALA A 18 8.68 -1.40 1.05
N ALA A 19 7.96 -0.70 0.16
CA ALA A 19 8.47 0.46 -0.53
C ALA A 19 7.35 1.49 -0.79
N HIS A 20 7.76 2.76 -0.92
CA HIS A 20 6.93 3.86 -1.40
C HIS A 20 7.80 4.65 -2.37
N VAL A 21 7.44 4.58 -3.65
CA VAL A 21 8.20 5.13 -4.75
C VAL A 21 7.28 6.10 -5.50
N HIS A 22 7.31 7.36 -5.07
CA HIS A 22 6.51 8.44 -5.65
C HIS A 22 5.00 8.17 -5.63
N ASP A 23 4.43 7.71 -6.73
CA ASP A 23 3.00 7.41 -6.91
C ASP A 23 2.67 5.92 -6.71
N GLU A 24 3.66 5.08 -6.40
CA GLU A 24 3.48 3.65 -6.17
C GLU A 24 3.84 3.22 -4.74
N PHE A 25 3.03 2.31 -4.19
CA PHE A 25 3.30 1.61 -2.93
C PHE A 25 3.48 0.11 -3.20
N GLN A 26 4.50 -0.50 -2.60
CA GLN A 26 4.65 -1.95 -2.56
C GLN A 26 4.30 -2.46 -1.16
N MET A 27 3.20 -3.20 -1.09
CA MET A 27 2.66 -3.74 0.15
C MET A 27 2.85 -5.26 0.16
N ILE A 28 3.56 -5.77 1.15
CA ILE A 28 3.57 -7.21 1.46
C ILE A 28 2.36 -7.47 2.35
N SER A 29 1.56 -8.49 2.04
CA SER A 29 0.41 -8.87 2.84
C SER A 29 0.27 -10.39 2.89
N ARG A 30 -0.55 -10.90 3.82
CA ARG A 30 -1.03 -12.28 3.72
C ARG A 30 -1.88 -12.43 2.45
N GLU A 31 -1.75 -13.57 1.79
CA GLU A 31 -2.43 -13.83 0.51
C GLU A 31 -3.94 -13.59 0.55
N HIS A 32 -4.61 -14.05 1.63
CA HIS A 32 -6.05 -13.86 1.79
C HIS A 32 -6.50 -12.41 2.05
N LEU A 33 -5.56 -11.49 2.32
CA LEU A 33 -5.81 -10.06 2.53
C LEU A 33 -5.43 -9.22 1.31
N ALA A 34 -4.77 -9.78 0.29
CA ALA A 34 -4.17 -9.00 -0.80
C ALA A 34 -5.19 -8.12 -1.55
N HIS A 35 -6.39 -8.66 -1.82
CA HIS A 35 -7.47 -7.89 -2.44
C HIS A 35 -8.01 -6.78 -1.53
N GLU A 36 -8.23 -7.07 -0.25
CA GLU A 36 -8.73 -6.07 0.71
C GLU A 36 -7.73 -4.92 0.88
N VAL A 37 -6.43 -5.23 0.98
CA VAL A 37 -5.37 -4.22 1.06
C VAL A 37 -5.34 -3.34 -0.20
N GLY A 38 -5.46 -3.94 -1.39
CA GLY A 38 -5.53 -3.22 -2.65
C GLY A 38 -6.74 -2.29 -2.73
N ASP A 39 -7.92 -2.80 -2.39
CA ASP A 39 -9.17 -2.02 -2.39
C ASP A 39 -9.11 -0.85 -1.39
N ILE A 40 -8.53 -1.07 -0.21
CA ILE A 40 -8.30 -0.01 0.78
C ILE A 40 -7.36 1.05 0.23
N ALA A 41 -6.24 0.67 -0.41
CA ALA A 41 -5.27 1.61 -0.96
C ALA A 41 -5.90 2.50 -2.05
N VAL A 42 -6.64 1.91 -3.00
CA VAL A 42 -7.35 2.65 -4.05
C VAL A 42 -8.38 3.60 -3.44
N ASN A 43 -9.17 3.13 -2.47
CA ASN A 43 -10.17 3.97 -1.81
C ASN A 43 -9.53 5.09 -0.97
N ALA A 44 -8.35 4.88 -0.41
CA ALA A 44 -7.61 5.92 0.30
C ALA A 44 -7.15 7.04 -0.65
N ILE A 45 -6.71 6.71 -1.87
CA ILE A 45 -6.35 7.68 -2.91
C ILE A 45 -7.59 8.51 -3.30
N ARG A 46 -8.73 7.86 -3.54
CA ARG A 46 -10.00 8.54 -3.84
C ARG A 46 -10.42 9.48 -2.71
N GLN A 47 -10.40 8.99 -1.47
CA GLN A 47 -10.72 9.77 -0.27
C GLN A 47 -9.79 10.97 -0.08
N ALA A 48 -8.50 10.85 -0.42
CA ALA A 48 -7.58 11.99 -0.39
C ALA A 48 -8.01 13.07 -1.39
N GLY A 49 -8.41 12.68 -2.61
CA GLY A 49 -8.93 13.60 -3.62
C GLY A 49 -10.16 14.37 -3.13
N GLU A 50 -11.11 13.66 -2.51
CA GLU A 50 -12.31 14.26 -1.91
C GLU A 50 -11.97 15.19 -0.74
N SER A 51 -11.16 14.71 0.21
CA SER A 51 -10.79 15.43 1.44
C SER A 51 -10.08 16.75 1.17
N PHE A 52 -9.30 16.81 0.08
CA PHE A 52 -8.58 18.01 -0.34
C PHE A 52 -9.28 18.78 -1.48
N ASN A 53 -10.52 18.40 -1.82
CA ASN A 53 -11.35 19.06 -2.84
C ASN A 53 -10.62 19.23 -4.19
N PHE A 54 -9.97 18.17 -4.65
CA PHE A 54 -9.30 18.16 -5.94
C PHE A 54 -10.33 18.30 -7.06
N ARG A 55 -10.04 19.18 -8.04
CA ARG A 55 -10.93 19.39 -9.20
C ARG A 55 -10.89 18.23 -10.21
N CYS A 56 -9.85 17.41 -10.14
CA CYS A 56 -9.69 16.20 -10.93
C CYS A 56 -9.81 15.01 -9.96
N PRO A 57 -10.76 14.08 -10.17
CA PRO A 57 -10.87 12.89 -9.34
C PRO A 57 -9.54 12.12 -9.31
N LEU A 58 -9.16 11.66 -8.12
CA LEU A 58 -8.02 10.78 -7.95
C LEU A 58 -8.49 9.33 -7.99
N ASP A 59 -7.68 8.46 -8.57
CA ASP A 59 -7.93 7.03 -8.61
C ASP A 59 -6.60 6.26 -8.55
N GLY A 60 -6.67 4.95 -8.33
CA GLY A 60 -5.51 4.08 -8.31
C GLY A 60 -5.84 2.68 -8.82
N GLU A 61 -4.80 1.92 -9.14
CA GLU A 61 -4.89 0.51 -9.48
C GLU A 61 -3.94 -0.31 -8.60
N TYR A 62 -4.20 -1.60 -8.49
CA TYR A 62 -3.30 -2.53 -7.82
C TYR A 62 -3.17 -3.82 -8.62
N LYS A 63 -2.02 -4.47 -8.47
CA LYS A 63 -1.72 -5.81 -8.98
C LYS A 63 -1.31 -6.69 -7.82
N ILE A 64 -1.64 -7.98 -7.90
CA ILE A 64 -1.24 -8.98 -6.90
C ILE A 64 -0.23 -9.91 -7.57
N GLY A 65 0.93 -10.10 -6.94
CA GLY A 65 2.01 -10.93 -7.45
C GLY A 65 3.00 -11.31 -6.35
N ALA A 66 3.88 -12.26 -6.63
CA ALA A 66 4.85 -12.76 -5.66
C ALA A 66 6.08 -11.86 -5.51
N ASN A 67 6.27 -10.90 -6.43
CA ASN A 67 7.40 -9.99 -6.46
C ASN A 67 7.07 -8.72 -7.27
N TRP A 68 7.97 -7.74 -7.20
CA TRP A 68 7.77 -6.42 -7.81
C TRP A 68 7.66 -6.46 -9.34
N ALA A 69 8.32 -7.41 -10.02
CA ALA A 69 8.24 -7.49 -11.48
C ALA A 69 6.84 -7.90 -11.99
N GLU A 70 6.03 -8.54 -11.15
CA GLU A 70 4.64 -8.90 -11.44
C GLU A 70 3.64 -7.81 -11.04
N THR A 71 4.04 -6.89 -10.16
CA THR A 71 3.14 -5.90 -9.55
C THR A 71 3.40 -4.45 -9.98
N HIS A 72 4.46 -4.20 -10.75
CA HIS A 72 4.71 -2.92 -11.41
C HIS A 72 3.91 -2.80 -12.72
#